data_AF-A0A2A5KV83-F1
#
_entry.id   AF-A0A2A5KV83-F1
#
_cell.length_a   1.000
_cell.length_b   1.000
_cell.length_c   1.000
_cell.angle_alpha   90.00
_cell.angle_beta   90.00
_cell.angle_gamma   90.00
#
_symmetry.space_group_name_H-M   'P 1'
#
loop_
_entity.id
_entity.type
_entity.pdbx_description
1 polymer ?
#
loop_
_entity_poly.entity_id
_entity_poly.type
_entity_poly.pdbx_seq_one_letter_code
_entity_poly.pdbx_strand_id
1 'polypeptide(L)'
;MPRNPSTGVYSKPAGTTPSVGQVIDPAPWNALTTDLGNEITNSLPRDGSAPMGSPLKLASGTVSAPGLAFSSTPQTGVYLKGGGLLGFTQNGVDIVFNKASVYAAKSGDYTALATDDNAVHRFTADATLTLTAAATLGANWQYVVIADGGTVTIDPNGAETIDGAATLVVPNGCSAYLICSGSAFFTDKVLTRLLAKAESTAVGSFIDGLLLSNNAGSPNTHVDFAAGSARSGSSFVSSASSMTKRLNGTWAVGTGNGGLDTGSIAASTSYFAYAIRKDSDLSFDVVLSTSATIGGVNATLLTGYTIVKCIGVVLTDGSSNIRQFIMYPRDFYQWATPIREATNVPISTASALMAITVPNGVKAEARLRLMFSSSATTNSALVHDPAKGTLIAGGNDSGGNVGTIQVASGFAVGGGDVWTNTSRQVRYVSGAGGSLWLWTDGFYFPCGRTA
;
A
#
# COMPACT_ATOMS: atom_id res chain seq x y z
N MET A 1 17.38 -83.35 3.57
CA MET A 1 18.78 -83.48 4.07
C MET A 1 19.38 -82.08 4.21
N PRO A 2 20.43 -81.85 5.01
CA PRO A 2 20.63 -80.54 5.59
C PRO A 2 21.25 -79.62 4.56
N ARG A 3 20.41 -78.80 3.93
CA ARG A 3 20.85 -77.46 3.54
C ARG A 3 21.48 -76.87 4.80
N ASN A 4 22.78 -76.60 4.76
CA ASN A 4 23.47 -76.14 5.95
C ASN A 4 22.77 -74.83 6.40
N PRO A 5 22.14 -74.79 7.58
CA PRO A 5 21.29 -73.67 7.97
C PRO A 5 22.07 -72.36 8.13
N SER A 6 23.40 -72.44 8.23
CA SER A 6 24.30 -71.28 8.32
C SER A 6 24.91 -70.83 7.00
N THR A 7 24.98 -71.69 5.97
CA THR A 7 25.61 -71.35 4.68
C THR A 7 24.68 -71.44 3.47
N GLY A 8 23.50 -72.05 3.62
CA GLY A 8 22.53 -72.25 2.53
C GLY A 8 23.00 -73.21 1.44
N VAL A 9 24.23 -73.75 1.55
CA VAL A 9 24.86 -74.65 0.58
C VAL A 9 24.17 -76.01 0.65
N TYR A 10 23.76 -76.51 -0.52
CA TYR A 10 23.25 -77.85 -0.70
C TYR A 10 24.42 -78.84 -0.82
N SER A 11 24.38 -79.92 -0.04
CA SER A 11 25.37 -81.01 -0.10
C SER A 11 24.69 -82.34 -0.42
N LYS A 12 25.33 -83.13 -1.30
CA LYS A 12 24.79 -84.40 -1.78
C LYS A 12 24.62 -85.42 -0.64
N PRO A 13 23.46 -86.11 -0.55
CA PRO A 13 23.25 -87.23 0.37
C PRO A 13 24.29 -88.35 0.26
N ALA A 14 24.79 -88.85 1.39
CA ALA A 14 25.70 -90.01 1.42
C ALA A 14 25.02 -91.27 0.82
N GLY A 15 25.75 -92.06 0.03
CA GLY A 15 25.22 -93.27 -0.61
C GLY A 15 24.39 -93.05 -1.88
N THR A 16 24.20 -91.82 -2.35
CA THR A 16 23.45 -91.50 -3.58
C THR A 16 24.34 -91.28 -4.81
N THR A 17 25.63 -91.62 -4.73
CA THR A 17 26.58 -91.51 -5.86
C THR A 17 26.62 -92.81 -6.63
N PRO A 18 26.11 -92.86 -7.88
CA PRO A 18 26.26 -94.03 -8.72
C PRO A 18 27.74 -94.26 -9.01
N SER A 19 28.16 -95.51 -8.91
CA SER A 19 29.48 -95.98 -9.33
C SER A 19 29.33 -96.94 -10.50
N VAL A 20 30.27 -96.88 -11.45
CA VAL A 20 30.26 -97.72 -12.65
C VAL A 20 30.17 -99.20 -12.27
N GLY A 21 29.22 -99.93 -12.86
CA GLY A 21 29.05 -101.37 -12.67
C GLY A 21 28.26 -101.80 -11.42
N GLN A 22 27.70 -100.86 -10.64
CA GLN A 22 26.84 -101.17 -9.48
C GLN A 22 25.36 -100.90 -9.80
N VAL A 23 24.46 -101.75 -9.28
CA VAL A 23 23.01 -101.52 -9.35
C VAL A 23 22.65 -100.39 -8.38
N ILE A 24 21.92 -99.38 -8.86
CA ILE A 24 21.46 -98.26 -8.03
C ILE A 24 20.35 -98.76 -7.11
N ASP A 25 20.51 -98.54 -5.81
CA ASP A 25 19.43 -98.77 -4.85
C ASP A 25 18.32 -97.72 -5.09
N PRO A 26 17.09 -98.15 -5.45
CA PRO A 26 16.01 -97.24 -5.77
C PRO A 26 15.56 -96.40 -4.56
N ALA A 27 15.75 -96.86 -3.32
CA ALA A 27 15.33 -96.12 -2.14
C ALA A 27 16.07 -94.77 -1.95
N PRO A 28 17.43 -94.74 -1.85
CA PRO A 28 18.17 -93.50 -1.71
C PRO A 28 18.11 -92.61 -2.97
N TRP A 29 17.94 -93.20 -4.16
CA TRP A 29 17.81 -92.46 -5.41
C TRP A 29 16.46 -91.72 -5.55
N ASN A 30 15.35 -92.38 -5.20
CA ASN A 30 14.03 -91.74 -5.21
C ASN A 30 13.96 -90.60 -4.18
N ALA A 31 14.55 -90.81 -3.00
CA ALA A 31 14.65 -89.77 -1.97
C ALA A 31 15.42 -88.53 -2.47
N LEU A 32 16.53 -88.71 -3.18
CA LEU A 32 17.29 -87.62 -3.81
C LEU A 32 16.44 -86.85 -4.84
N THR A 33 15.72 -87.57 -5.70
CA THR A 33 14.95 -86.96 -6.79
C THR A 33 13.76 -86.15 -6.27
N THR A 34 13.05 -86.66 -5.25
CA THR A 34 11.98 -85.91 -4.57
C THR A 34 12.51 -84.65 -3.87
N ASP A 35 13.67 -84.74 -3.23
CA ASP A 35 14.31 -83.61 -2.54
C ASP A 35 14.70 -82.50 -3.53
N LEU A 36 15.30 -82.84 -4.67
CA LEU A 36 15.61 -81.89 -5.75
C LEU A 36 14.35 -81.21 -6.29
N GLY A 37 13.27 -81.96 -6.47
CA GLY A 37 11.97 -81.41 -6.87
C GLY A 37 11.44 -80.39 -5.87
N ASN A 38 11.51 -80.69 -4.57
CA ASN A 38 11.12 -79.77 -3.51
C ASN A 38 12.00 -78.51 -3.48
N GLU A 39 13.31 -78.66 -3.63
CA GLU A 39 14.24 -77.52 -3.59
C GLU A 39 14.07 -76.59 -4.81
N ILE A 40 13.83 -77.15 -6.00
CA ILE A 40 13.49 -76.35 -7.19
C ILE A 40 12.14 -75.65 -6.99
N THR A 41 11.15 -76.37 -6.46
CA THR A 41 9.81 -75.81 -6.18
C THR A 41 9.86 -74.69 -5.13
N ASN A 42 10.75 -74.80 -4.14
CA ASN A 42 10.96 -73.80 -3.10
C ASN A 42 11.93 -72.68 -3.50
N SER A 43 12.49 -72.73 -4.71
CA SER A 43 13.34 -71.67 -5.25
C SER A 43 12.51 -70.56 -5.88
N LEU A 44 13.02 -69.32 -5.85
CA LEU A 44 12.36 -68.19 -6.50
C LEU A 44 12.66 -68.22 -8.01
N PRO A 45 11.65 -68.39 -8.89
CA PRO A 45 11.88 -68.45 -10.31
C PRO A 45 12.13 -67.04 -10.88
N ARG A 46 13.12 -66.93 -11.77
CA ARG A 46 13.59 -65.63 -12.30
C ARG A 46 12.60 -64.95 -13.25
N ASP A 47 11.66 -65.69 -13.78
CA ASP A 47 10.58 -65.20 -14.64
C ASP A 47 9.37 -64.69 -13.83
N GLY A 48 9.41 -64.78 -12.50
CA GLY A 48 8.34 -64.35 -11.62
C GLY A 48 7.14 -65.31 -11.59
N SER A 49 7.28 -66.54 -12.11
CA SER A 49 6.19 -67.52 -12.15
C SER A 49 5.68 -67.97 -10.77
N ALA A 50 6.44 -67.75 -9.69
CA ALA A 50 6.01 -67.99 -8.31
C ALA A 50 6.46 -66.85 -7.37
N PRO A 51 5.60 -66.40 -6.43
CA PRO A 51 5.94 -65.36 -5.46
C PRO A 51 6.67 -65.93 -4.23
N MET A 52 7.29 -65.07 -3.42
CA MET A 52 7.73 -65.44 -2.08
C MET A 52 6.52 -65.72 -1.17
N GLY A 53 6.46 -66.87 -0.52
CA GLY A 53 5.39 -67.21 0.44
C GLY A 53 5.48 -66.50 1.80
N SER A 54 6.47 -65.61 1.98
CA SER A 54 6.68 -64.80 3.19
C SER A 54 7.44 -63.51 2.83
N PRO A 55 7.38 -62.44 3.65
CA PRO A 55 8.11 -61.21 3.38
C PRO A 55 9.62 -61.40 3.26
N LEU A 56 10.26 -60.66 2.35
CA LEU A 56 11.71 -60.58 2.25
C LEU A 56 12.28 -59.91 3.50
N LYS A 57 13.05 -60.66 4.28
CA LYS A 57 13.74 -60.15 5.48
C LYS A 57 15.12 -59.64 5.10
N LEU A 58 15.46 -58.45 5.58
CA LEU A 58 16.71 -57.75 5.28
C LEU A 58 17.46 -57.49 6.60
N ALA A 59 18.79 -57.39 6.54
CA ALA A 59 19.53 -56.77 7.64
C ALA A 59 19.12 -55.31 7.77
N SER A 60 19.12 -54.76 8.99
CA SER A 60 18.70 -53.37 9.23
C SER A 60 19.51 -52.37 8.40
N GLY A 61 20.81 -52.62 8.22
CA GLY A 61 21.70 -51.73 7.48
C GLY A 61 21.87 -50.36 8.16
N THR A 62 22.60 -49.48 7.49
CA THR A 62 22.82 -48.08 7.86
C THR A 62 22.76 -47.21 6.61
N VAL A 63 22.75 -45.89 6.75
CA VAL A 63 22.80 -44.96 5.61
C VAL A 63 24.02 -45.22 4.70
N SER A 64 25.16 -45.63 5.27
CA SER A 64 26.39 -45.94 4.54
C SER A 64 26.50 -47.40 4.07
N ALA A 65 25.62 -48.29 4.54
CA ALA A 65 25.60 -49.71 4.22
C ALA A 65 24.15 -50.24 4.31
N PRO A 66 23.29 -49.93 3.33
CA PRO A 66 21.89 -50.31 3.36
C PRO A 66 21.70 -51.83 3.31
N GLY A 67 20.59 -52.31 3.88
CA GLY A 67 20.24 -53.74 3.91
C GLY A 67 19.91 -54.31 2.54
N LEU A 68 19.41 -53.45 1.63
CA LEU A 68 19.36 -53.69 0.19
C LEU A 68 20.25 -52.68 -0.51
N ALA A 69 21.22 -53.14 -1.30
CA ALA A 69 22.18 -52.30 -2.00
C ALA A 69 22.41 -52.77 -3.44
N PHE A 70 22.77 -51.84 -4.32
CA PHE A 70 23.26 -52.18 -5.66
C PHE A 70 24.73 -52.60 -5.60
N SER A 71 25.12 -53.67 -6.29
CA SER A 71 26.49 -54.18 -6.27
C SER A 71 27.52 -53.17 -6.79
N SER A 72 27.17 -52.40 -7.82
CA SER A 72 28.01 -51.34 -8.39
C SER A 72 28.01 -50.06 -7.55
N THR A 73 27.03 -49.87 -6.67
CA THR A 73 26.88 -48.68 -5.82
C THR A 73 26.40 -49.09 -4.43
N PRO A 74 27.28 -49.68 -3.59
CA PRO A 74 26.87 -50.33 -2.34
C PRO A 74 26.25 -49.41 -1.30
N GLN A 75 26.40 -48.10 -1.46
CA GLN A 75 25.85 -47.08 -0.55
C GLN A 75 24.49 -46.54 -1.02
N THR A 76 23.89 -47.10 -2.08
CA THR A 76 22.58 -46.71 -2.59
C THR A 76 21.59 -47.85 -2.40
N GLY A 77 20.46 -47.58 -1.74
CA GLY A 77 19.39 -48.55 -1.52
C GLY A 77 18.52 -48.29 -0.28
N VAL A 78 18.10 -49.36 0.40
CA VAL A 78 17.08 -49.31 1.47
C VAL A 78 17.65 -49.79 2.80
N TYR A 79 17.41 -49.05 3.88
CA TYR A 79 17.86 -49.37 5.23
C TYR A 79 16.77 -49.05 6.28
N LEU A 80 16.93 -49.53 7.50
CA LEU A 80 16.06 -49.22 8.62
C LEU A 80 16.66 -48.07 9.42
N LYS A 81 16.00 -46.91 9.43
CA LYS A 81 16.49 -45.67 10.07
C LYS A 81 16.38 -45.68 11.60
N GLY A 82 15.84 -46.76 12.17
CA GLY A 82 15.44 -46.86 13.57
C GLY A 82 13.97 -46.49 13.78
N GLY A 83 13.38 -46.89 14.91
CA GLY A 83 11.99 -46.56 15.26
C GLY A 83 10.91 -47.12 14.31
N GLY A 84 11.25 -48.11 13.47
CA GLY A 84 10.33 -48.67 12.46
C GLY A 84 10.25 -47.88 11.15
N LEU A 85 11.07 -46.84 10.96
CA LEU A 85 11.07 -46.02 9.75
C LEU A 85 11.95 -46.62 8.65
N LEU A 86 11.41 -46.63 7.42
CA LEU A 86 12.16 -46.99 6.21
C LEU A 86 13.01 -45.81 5.76
N GLY A 87 14.30 -46.04 5.56
CA GLY A 87 15.24 -45.06 5.01
C GLY A 87 15.66 -45.45 3.58
N PHE A 88 15.84 -44.43 2.75
CA PHE A 88 16.45 -44.57 1.43
C PHE A 88 17.77 -43.83 1.46
N THR A 89 18.81 -44.44 0.92
CA THR A 89 20.13 -43.82 0.81
C THR A 89 20.56 -43.77 -0.64
N GLN A 90 21.20 -42.68 -1.02
CA GLN A 90 21.87 -42.55 -2.31
C GLN A 90 23.29 -42.06 -2.07
N ASN A 91 24.26 -42.88 -2.45
CA ASN A 91 25.68 -42.63 -2.23
C ASN A 91 26.00 -42.29 -0.76
N GLY A 92 25.34 -42.96 0.19
CA GLY A 92 25.59 -42.76 1.63
C GLY A 92 24.89 -41.55 2.24
N VAL A 93 23.99 -40.89 1.50
CA VAL A 93 23.20 -39.75 1.96
C VAL A 93 21.74 -40.17 2.12
N ASP A 94 21.15 -39.84 3.27
CA ASP A 94 19.74 -40.11 3.53
C ASP A 94 18.83 -39.24 2.65
N ILE A 95 17.84 -39.87 2.03
CA ILE A 95 16.81 -39.19 1.24
C ILE A 95 15.60 -39.00 2.14
N VAL A 96 15.19 -37.74 2.31
CA VAL A 96 13.98 -37.37 3.04
C VAL A 96 12.89 -36.96 2.05
N PHE A 97 11.70 -37.53 2.23
CA PHE A 97 10.51 -37.11 1.49
C PHE A 97 9.67 -36.18 2.34
N ASN A 98 9.21 -35.08 1.76
CA ASN A 98 8.21 -34.23 2.40
C ASN A 98 6.91 -35.00 2.55
N LYS A 99 6.12 -34.66 3.58
CA LYS A 99 4.76 -35.18 3.70
C LYS A 99 3.92 -34.76 2.50
N ALA A 100 2.90 -35.55 2.16
CA ALA A 100 1.96 -35.18 1.13
C ALA A 100 1.28 -33.86 1.48
N SER A 101 1.10 -32.97 0.49
CA SER A 101 0.33 -31.75 0.72
C SER A 101 -1.16 -32.09 0.79
N VAL A 102 -1.83 -31.63 1.86
CA VAL A 102 -3.25 -31.89 2.12
C VAL A 102 -3.99 -30.56 2.18
N TYR A 103 -5.09 -30.46 1.44
CA TYR A 103 -5.97 -29.30 1.46
C TYR A 103 -7.10 -29.46 2.49
N ALA A 104 -7.41 -28.39 3.24
CA ALA A 104 -8.65 -28.31 4.02
C ALA A 104 -9.19 -26.88 4.09
N ALA A 105 -10.51 -26.75 4.16
CA ALA A 105 -11.16 -25.47 4.46
C ALA A 105 -11.38 -25.32 5.97
N LYS A 106 -11.23 -24.09 6.48
CA LYS A 106 -11.48 -23.71 7.87
C LYS A 106 -12.46 -22.54 7.89
N SER A 107 -13.52 -22.64 8.70
CA SER A 107 -14.57 -21.62 8.78
C SER A 107 -14.45 -20.73 10.03
N GLY A 108 -13.30 -20.75 10.70
CA GLY A 108 -13.02 -20.04 11.94
C GLY A 108 -11.64 -20.40 12.47
N ASP A 109 -11.41 -20.09 13.74
CA ASP A 109 -10.11 -20.30 14.41
C ASP A 109 -9.60 -21.74 14.31
N TYR A 110 -8.28 -21.89 14.25
CA TYR A 110 -7.64 -23.20 14.14
C TYR A 110 -6.27 -23.20 14.82
N THR A 111 -5.89 -24.33 15.41
CA THR A 111 -4.55 -24.55 15.94
C THR A 111 -3.78 -25.48 15.01
N ALA A 112 -2.71 -25.00 14.39
CA ALA A 112 -1.85 -25.81 13.53
C ALA A 112 -1.06 -26.83 14.35
N LEU A 113 -1.11 -28.10 13.92
CA LEU A 113 -0.48 -29.24 14.58
C LEU A 113 0.67 -29.81 13.74
N ALA A 114 1.49 -30.67 14.32
CA ALA A 114 2.58 -31.36 13.60
C ALA A 114 2.07 -32.25 12.44
N THR A 115 0.78 -32.62 12.46
CA THR A 115 0.10 -33.34 11.37
C THR A 115 -0.18 -32.46 10.16
N ASP A 116 -0.22 -31.13 10.34
CA ASP A 116 -0.48 -30.16 9.27
C ASP A 116 0.79 -29.79 8.50
N ASP A 117 1.88 -30.52 8.70
CA ASP A 117 3.11 -30.34 7.94
C ASP A 117 2.86 -30.57 6.44
N ASN A 118 3.19 -29.54 5.65
CA ASN A 118 2.90 -29.40 4.23
C ASN A 118 1.42 -29.20 3.85
N ALA A 119 0.54 -28.91 4.81
CA ALA A 119 -0.87 -28.66 4.54
C ALA A 119 -1.13 -27.27 3.93
N VAL A 120 -2.22 -27.17 3.18
CA VAL A 120 -2.78 -25.94 2.63
C VAL A 120 -4.16 -25.74 3.25
N HIS A 121 -4.26 -24.79 4.18
CA HIS A 121 -5.54 -24.46 4.81
C HIS A 121 -6.10 -23.15 4.26
N ARG A 122 -7.35 -23.23 3.77
CA ARG A 122 -8.11 -22.09 3.27
C ARG A 122 -9.14 -21.66 4.29
N PHE A 123 -8.99 -20.45 4.81
CA PHE A 123 -9.92 -19.85 5.76
C PHE A 123 -11.01 -19.08 5.01
N THR A 124 -12.27 -19.39 5.29
CA THR A 124 -13.44 -18.81 4.59
C THR A 124 -14.18 -17.77 5.42
N ALA A 125 -13.58 -17.30 6.51
CA ALA A 125 -14.09 -16.28 7.42
C ALA A 125 -12.91 -15.65 8.17
N ASP A 126 -13.18 -14.59 8.94
CA ASP A 126 -12.20 -14.05 9.88
C ASP A 126 -11.79 -15.13 10.89
N ALA A 127 -10.49 -15.28 11.13
CA ALA A 127 -9.97 -16.34 11.98
C ALA A 127 -8.62 -15.99 12.62
N THR A 128 -8.37 -16.60 13.77
CA THR A 128 -7.05 -16.70 14.37
C THR A 128 -6.50 -18.10 14.13
N LEU A 129 -5.36 -18.17 13.46
CA LEU A 129 -4.55 -19.37 13.35
C LEU A 129 -3.49 -19.35 14.43
N THR A 130 -3.66 -20.13 15.49
CA THR A 130 -2.61 -20.34 16.49
C THR A 130 -1.62 -21.39 15.99
N LEU A 131 -0.33 -21.10 16.05
CA LEU A 131 0.71 -22.11 15.75
C LEU A 131 1.07 -22.85 17.04
N THR A 132 1.07 -24.18 17.02
CA THR A 132 1.68 -24.96 18.11
C THR A 132 3.16 -24.56 18.24
N ALA A 133 3.71 -24.62 19.46
CA ALA A 133 5.10 -24.26 19.74
C ALA A 133 6.08 -24.79 18.69
N ALA A 134 6.98 -23.93 18.23
CA ALA A 134 7.93 -24.20 17.16
C ALA A 134 8.78 -25.46 17.45
N ALA A 135 9.14 -25.68 18.72
CA ALA A 135 9.90 -26.86 19.15
C ALA A 135 9.11 -28.17 18.98
N THR A 136 7.78 -28.13 19.09
CA THR A 136 6.88 -29.28 18.90
C THR A 136 6.61 -29.54 17.42
N LEU A 137 6.44 -28.48 16.62
CA LEU A 137 6.28 -28.60 15.17
C LEU A 137 7.56 -29.09 14.49
N GLY A 138 8.71 -28.68 15.03
CA GLY A 138 10.03 -29.10 14.56
C GLY A 138 10.55 -28.27 13.38
N ALA A 139 11.87 -28.36 13.17
CA ALA A 139 12.50 -27.69 12.04
C ALA A 139 12.01 -28.26 10.70
N ASN A 140 11.83 -27.37 9.72
CA ASN A 140 11.30 -27.64 8.37
C ASN A 140 9.81 -27.93 8.30
N TRP A 141 9.06 -27.85 9.41
CA TRP A 141 7.60 -27.85 9.33
C TRP A 141 7.15 -26.67 8.47
N GLN A 142 6.32 -26.95 7.46
CA GLN A 142 5.90 -25.96 6.47
C GLN A 142 4.39 -25.95 6.32
N TYR A 143 3.81 -24.79 5.99
CA TYR A 143 2.36 -24.64 5.98
C TYR A 143 1.91 -23.45 5.14
N VAL A 144 0.81 -23.61 4.42
CA VAL A 144 0.23 -22.55 3.59
C VAL A 144 -1.12 -22.13 4.16
N VAL A 145 -1.28 -20.81 4.30
CA VAL A 145 -2.52 -20.17 4.73
C VAL A 145 -3.08 -19.37 3.58
N ILE A 146 -4.34 -19.60 3.22
CA ILE A 146 -5.10 -18.81 2.26
C ILE A 146 -6.25 -18.14 2.99
N ALA A 147 -6.33 -16.81 2.94
CA ALA A 147 -7.44 -16.02 3.47
C ALA A 147 -8.45 -15.74 2.34
N ASP A 148 -9.58 -16.46 2.32
CA ASP A 148 -10.59 -16.47 1.23
C ASP A 148 -12.01 -16.37 1.80
N GLY A 149 -12.27 -15.30 2.55
CA GLY A 149 -13.56 -15.01 3.19
C GLY A 149 -13.47 -14.14 4.44
N GLY A 150 -12.25 -13.87 4.91
CA GLY A 150 -11.95 -12.95 6.00
C GLY A 150 -10.45 -12.85 6.25
N THR A 151 -10.04 -11.94 7.12
CA THR A 151 -8.65 -11.75 7.53
C THR A 151 -8.23 -12.86 8.48
N VAL A 152 -7.05 -13.45 8.25
CA VAL A 152 -6.47 -14.46 9.13
C VAL A 152 -5.33 -13.85 9.92
N THR A 153 -5.40 -13.92 11.25
CA THR A 153 -4.29 -13.55 12.14
C THR A 153 -3.53 -14.81 12.52
N ILE A 154 -2.26 -14.90 12.14
CA ILE A 154 -1.37 -15.99 12.52
C ILE A 154 -0.66 -15.61 13.83
N ASP A 155 -0.83 -16.46 14.84
CA ASP A 155 -0.39 -16.23 16.21
C ASP A 155 0.51 -17.39 16.70
N PRO A 156 1.84 -17.25 16.59
CA PRO A 156 2.82 -18.11 17.26
C PRO A 156 2.56 -18.29 18.76
N ASN A 157 2.95 -19.44 19.32
CA ASN A 157 2.69 -19.74 20.71
C ASN A 157 3.59 -18.94 21.68
N GLY A 158 2.98 -18.17 22.57
CA GLY A 158 3.67 -17.50 23.66
C GLY A 158 4.57 -16.35 23.17
N ALA A 159 5.88 -16.46 23.40
CA ALA A 159 6.87 -15.44 23.03
C ALA A 159 7.59 -15.75 21.70
N GLU A 160 7.15 -16.79 20.98
CA GLU A 160 7.68 -17.11 19.66
C GLU A 160 7.31 -16.02 18.67
N THR A 161 8.12 -15.87 17.63
CA THR A 161 7.90 -14.85 16.61
C THR A 161 7.67 -15.47 15.25
N ILE A 162 6.84 -14.82 14.45
CA ILE A 162 6.79 -14.99 13.00
C ILE A 162 7.43 -13.78 12.36
N ASP A 163 8.49 -14.00 11.58
CA ASP A 163 9.17 -12.94 10.86
C ASP A 163 9.77 -11.82 11.74
N GLY A 164 9.97 -12.09 13.04
CA GLY A 164 10.41 -11.14 14.06
C GLY A 164 9.27 -10.38 14.75
N ALA A 165 8.01 -10.62 14.37
CA ALA A 165 6.81 -10.05 14.98
C ALA A 165 6.06 -11.09 15.83
N ALA A 166 5.24 -10.62 16.77
CA ALA A 166 4.40 -11.50 17.61
C ALA A 166 3.29 -12.18 16.81
N THR A 167 2.75 -11.52 15.79
CA THR A 167 1.73 -12.07 14.88
C THR A 167 1.98 -11.64 13.44
N LEU A 168 1.39 -12.37 12.48
CA LEU A 168 1.31 -11.98 11.07
C LEU A 168 -0.15 -11.91 10.65
N VAL A 169 -0.55 -10.78 10.07
CA VAL A 169 -1.89 -10.63 9.49
C VAL A 169 -1.83 -11.00 8.02
N VAL A 170 -2.70 -11.93 7.61
CA VAL A 170 -2.97 -12.28 6.21
C VAL A 170 -4.32 -11.70 5.83
N PRO A 171 -4.36 -10.55 5.12
CA PRO A 171 -5.61 -9.93 4.70
C PRO A 171 -6.43 -10.85 3.80
N ASN A 172 -7.75 -10.67 3.81
CA ASN A 172 -8.63 -11.38 2.87
C ASN A 172 -8.16 -11.20 1.41
N GLY A 173 -8.13 -12.29 0.65
CA GLY A 173 -7.61 -12.35 -0.73
C GLY A 173 -6.09 -12.59 -0.85
N CYS A 174 -5.37 -12.72 0.27
CA CYS A 174 -3.94 -13.00 0.29
C CYS A 174 -3.63 -14.44 0.76
N SER A 175 -2.36 -14.82 0.62
CA SER A 175 -1.83 -16.07 1.20
C SER A 175 -0.45 -15.85 1.81
N ALA A 176 -0.05 -16.77 2.68
CA ALA A 176 1.29 -16.82 3.26
C ALA A 176 1.80 -18.26 3.26
N TYR A 177 3.07 -18.44 2.87
CA TYR A 177 3.84 -19.66 3.10
C TYR A 177 4.67 -19.48 4.37
N LEU A 178 4.61 -20.48 5.26
CA LEU A 178 5.31 -20.50 6.53
C LEU A 178 6.33 -21.64 6.55
N ILE A 179 7.47 -21.38 7.19
CA ILE A 179 8.44 -22.40 7.56
C ILE A 179 8.89 -22.24 9.02
N CYS A 180 8.96 -23.34 9.74
CA CYS A 180 9.42 -23.41 11.11
C CYS A 180 10.92 -23.73 11.16
N SER A 181 11.67 -22.99 11.98
CA SER A 181 13.08 -23.27 12.29
C SER A 181 13.29 -24.23 13.46
N GLY A 182 12.21 -24.62 14.15
CA GLY A 182 12.25 -25.30 15.45
C GLY A 182 12.24 -24.35 16.65
N SER A 183 12.39 -23.03 16.43
CA SER A 183 12.32 -22.00 17.49
C SER A 183 11.50 -20.76 17.12
N ALA A 184 11.33 -20.49 15.82
CA ALA A 184 10.59 -19.35 15.29
C ALA A 184 10.05 -19.69 13.90
N PHE A 185 9.12 -18.85 13.41
CA PHE A 185 8.48 -18.99 12.12
C PHE A 185 8.94 -17.90 11.16
N PHE A 186 8.99 -18.24 9.88
CA PHE A 186 9.38 -17.32 8.80
C PHE A 186 8.45 -17.45 7.62
N THR A 187 8.29 -16.37 6.87
CA THR A 187 7.64 -16.39 5.56
C THR A 187 8.61 -16.07 4.44
N ASP A 188 8.16 -16.18 3.18
CA ASP A 188 8.89 -15.68 2.01
C ASP A 188 8.96 -14.13 1.94
N LYS A 189 8.37 -13.43 2.92
CA LYS A 189 8.30 -11.97 3.06
C LYS A 189 7.56 -11.26 1.92
N VAL A 190 6.89 -11.98 1.01
CA VAL A 190 6.19 -11.35 -0.13
C VAL A 190 5.06 -10.46 0.39
N LEU A 191 4.23 -10.99 1.29
CA LEU A 191 3.13 -10.24 1.90
C LEU A 191 3.63 -9.02 2.70
N THR A 192 4.64 -9.22 3.54
CA THR A 192 5.28 -8.17 4.34
C THR A 192 5.83 -7.04 3.47
N ARG A 193 6.45 -7.36 2.32
CA ARG A 193 6.97 -6.36 1.39
C ARG A 193 5.87 -5.63 0.61
N LEU A 194 4.78 -6.33 0.26
CA LEU A 194 3.64 -5.71 -0.42
C LEU A 194 2.96 -4.67 0.49
N LEU A 195 2.73 -5.03 1.76
CA LEU A 195 2.17 -4.12 2.76
C LEU A 195 3.08 -2.91 2.98
N ALA A 196 4.39 -3.11 3.12
CA ALA A 196 5.35 -2.01 3.27
C ALA A 196 5.43 -1.08 2.04
N LYS A 197 5.19 -1.58 0.82
CA LYS A 197 5.17 -0.76 -0.40
C LYS A 197 3.90 0.07 -0.54
N ALA A 198 2.76 -0.42 -0.04
CA ALA A 198 1.52 0.36 0.00
C ALA A 198 1.64 1.61 0.89
N GLU A 199 2.46 1.55 1.95
CA GLU A 199 2.68 2.66 2.89
C GLU A 199 3.75 3.67 2.46
N SER A 200 4.32 3.57 1.25
CA SER A 200 5.46 4.39 0.82
C SER A 200 5.12 5.90 0.76
N THR A 201 5.33 6.57 1.90
CA THR A 201 5.45 8.02 2.11
C THR A 201 6.62 8.65 1.34
N ALA A 202 7.45 7.84 0.65
CA ALA A 202 8.56 8.31 -0.17
C ALA A 202 8.12 9.09 -1.43
N VAL A 203 6.87 8.93 -1.87
CA VAL A 203 6.28 9.84 -2.87
C VAL A 203 5.67 11.01 -2.10
N GLY A 204 6.35 12.15 -2.11
CA GLY A 204 5.89 13.38 -1.43
C GLY A 204 4.49 13.83 -1.88
N SER A 205 3.92 14.80 -1.16
CA SER A 205 2.62 15.35 -1.51
C SER A 205 2.69 16.15 -2.82
N PHE A 206 1.74 15.94 -3.73
CA PHE A 206 1.69 16.64 -5.02
C PHE A 206 0.26 16.87 -5.48
N ILE A 207 0.11 17.80 -6.43
CA ILE A 207 -1.05 17.92 -7.31
C ILE A 207 -0.51 17.97 -8.73
N ASP A 208 -1.01 17.06 -9.57
CA ASP A 208 -0.78 17.06 -11.02
C ASP A 208 -2.12 17.25 -11.73
N GLY A 209 -2.19 18.22 -12.63
CA GLY A 209 -3.46 18.66 -13.23
C GLY A 209 -4.44 19.24 -12.20
N LEU A 210 -5.68 18.74 -12.20
CA LEU A 210 -6.78 19.21 -11.33
C LEU A 210 -6.90 20.75 -11.31
N LEU A 211 -6.69 21.40 -12.46
CA LEU A 211 -6.86 22.84 -12.59
C LEU A 211 -8.34 23.19 -12.45
N LEU A 212 -8.62 24.26 -11.73
CA LEU A 212 -9.97 24.78 -11.55
C LEU A 212 -10.26 25.81 -12.64
N SER A 213 -11.50 25.81 -13.13
CA SER A 213 -12.01 26.86 -14.01
C SER A 213 -13.48 27.14 -13.76
N ASN A 214 -13.93 28.34 -14.12
CA ASN A 214 -15.36 28.59 -14.28
C ASN A 214 -15.94 27.67 -15.36
N ASN A 215 -17.11 27.10 -15.11
CA ASN A 215 -17.77 26.27 -16.11
C ASN A 215 -18.22 27.08 -17.33
N ALA A 216 -18.10 26.50 -18.54
CA ALA A 216 -18.41 27.19 -19.78
C ALA A 216 -19.90 27.56 -19.95
N GLY A 217 -20.83 26.71 -19.48
CA GLY A 217 -22.28 26.93 -19.60
C GLY A 217 -22.91 27.60 -18.37
N SER A 218 -22.30 27.46 -17.20
CA SER A 218 -22.82 27.99 -15.92
C SER A 218 -21.71 28.60 -15.04
N PRO A 219 -21.00 29.62 -15.52
CA PRO A 219 -19.77 30.14 -14.89
C PRO A 219 -19.98 30.74 -13.50
N ASN A 220 -21.20 31.17 -13.18
CA ASN A 220 -21.54 31.82 -11.92
C ASN A 220 -21.77 30.84 -10.77
N THR A 221 -22.01 29.55 -11.06
CA THR A 221 -22.46 28.57 -10.05
C THR A 221 -21.75 27.23 -10.13
N HIS A 222 -21.06 26.94 -11.23
CA HIS A 222 -20.37 25.67 -11.47
C HIS A 222 -18.87 25.88 -11.62
N VAL A 223 -18.11 24.97 -11.03
CA VAL A 223 -16.66 24.90 -11.11
C VAL A 223 -16.29 23.60 -11.83
N ASP A 224 -15.45 23.71 -12.85
CA ASP A 224 -14.87 22.56 -13.52
C ASP A 224 -13.48 22.27 -12.92
N PHE A 225 -13.20 20.99 -12.75
CA PHE A 225 -11.93 20.44 -12.29
C PHE A 225 -11.39 19.57 -13.42
N ALA A 226 -10.23 19.93 -13.97
CA ALA A 226 -9.58 19.14 -15.00
C ALA A 226 -9.21 17.73 -14.50
N ALA A 227 -8.93 16.80 -15.42
CA ALA A 227 -8.34 15.51 -15.07
C ALA A 227 -7.00 15.70 -14.33
N GLY A 228 -6.61 14.73 -13.52
CA GLY A 228 -5.38 14.81 -12.75
C GLY A 228 -5.40 13.96 -11.50
N SER A 229 -4.44 14.21 -10.60
CA SER A 229 -4.28 13.46 -9.37
C SER A 229 -3.76 14.32 -8.22
N ALA A 230 -4.10 13.91 -7.01
CA ALA A 230 -3.65 14.55 -5.77
C ALA A 230 -3.16 13.50 -4.79
N ARG A 231 -2.05 13.82 -4.11
CA ARG A 231 -1.48 13.00 -3.05
C ARG A 231 -1.15 13.84 -1.82
N SER A 232 -1.49 13.33 -0.65
CA SER A 232 -1.03 13.84 0.64
C SER A 232 -0.71 12.69 1.58
N GLY A 233 0.56 12.50 1.94
CA GLY A 233 1.00 11.34 2.72
C GLY A 233 0.68 10.02 2.00
N SER A 234 -0.03 9.10 2.66
CA SER A 234 -0.51 7.84 2.06
C SER A 234 -1.81 7.99 1.26
N SER A 235 -2.50 9.12 1.37
CA SER A 235 -3.75 9.37 0.65
C SER A 235 -3.47 9.81 -0.78
N PHE A 236 -4.04 9.11 -1.75
CA PHE A 236 -3.91 9.38 -3.19
C PHE A 236 -5.24 9.18 -3.90
N VAL A 237 -5.55 10.07 -4.84
CA VAL A 237 -6.72 9.95 -5.72
C VAL A 237 -6.41 10.52 -7.10
N SER A 238 -7.02 9.94 -8.13
CA SER A 238 -6.86 10.37 -9.52
C SER A 238 -8.16 10.26 -10.31
N SER A 239 -8.33 11.14 -11.29
CA SER A 239 -9.40 11.06 -12.30
C SER A 239 -8.81 11.29 -13.69
N ALA A 240 -9.19 10.44 -14.64
CA ALA A 240 -8.85 10.60 -16.06
C ALA A 240 -9.84 11.55 -16.79
N SER A 241 -10.96 11.89 -16.17
CA SER A 241 -11.98 12.79 -16.72
C SER A 241 -12.11 14.06 -15.88
N SER A 242 -12.59 15.13 -16.52
CA SER A 242 -12.99 16.34 -15.81
C SER A 242 -14.23 16.09 -14.96
N MET A 243 -14.33 16.82 -13.85
CA MET A 243 -15.50 16.83 -12.98
C MET A 243 -16.06 18.23 -12.87
N THR A 244 -17.37 18.37 -12.82
CA THR A 244 -18.05 19.65 -12.52
C THR A 244 -18.72 19.53 -11.16
N LYS A 245 -18.57 20.52 -10.28
CA LYS A 245 -19.37 20.65 -9.05
C LYS A 245 -20.11 21.98 -9.02
N ARG A 246 -21.30 21.96 -8.42
CA ARG A 246 -22.13 23.15 -8.21
C ARG A 246 -21.89 23.74 -6.83
N LEU A 247 -21.41 24.97 -6.78
CA LEU A 247 -21.20 25.68 -5.53
C LEU A 247 -22.51 26.10 -4.85
N ASN A 248 -23.63 26.11 -5.58
CA ASN A 248 -24.96 26.43 -5.06
C ASN A 248 -25.80 25.19 -4.71
N GLY A 249 -25.17 24.04 -4.48
CA GLY A 249 -25.86 22.81 -4.08
C GLY A 249 -25.08 22.06 -3.01
N THR A 250 -25.82 21.41 -2.11
CA THR A 250 -25.29 20.48 -1.11
C THR A 250 -24.53 19.35 -1.79
N TRP A 251 -23.39 18.95 -1.21
CA TRP A 251 -22.55 17.92 -1.78
C TRP A 251 -23.32 16.63 -2.03
N ALA A 252 -23.21 16.12 -3.26
CA ALA A 252 -23.66 14.80 -3.65
C ALA A 252 -22.67 14.20 -4.65
N VAL A 253 -22.57 12.87 -4.66
CA VAL A 253 -21.57 12.13 -5.45
C VAL A 253 -21.71 12.40 -6.95
N GLY A 254 -20.60 12.62 -7.65
CA GLY A 254 -20.53 12.67 -9.10
C GLY A 254 -20.49 14.06 -9.72
N THR A 255 -20.29 14.08 -11.04
CA THR A 255 -20.20 15.29 -11.86
C THR A 255 -21.57 15.95 -12.05
N GLY A 256 -21.60 17.29 -12.11
CA GLY A 256 -22.81 18.10 -12.23
C GLY A 256 -23.61 18.27 -10.93
N ASN A 257 -23.27 17.53 -9.88
CA ASN A 257 -23.95 17.57 -8.60
C ASN A 257 -23.43 18.70 -7.68
N GLY A 258 -24.15 18.96 -6.60
CA GLY A 258 -23.74 19.92 -5.57
C GLY A 258 -22.38 19.57 -4.97
N GLY A 259 -21.68 20.60 -4.50
CA GLY A 259 -20.34 20.46 -3.98
C GLY A 259 -20.14 20.97 -2.55
N LEU A 260 -21.10 21.67 -1.94
CA LEU A 260 -20.93 22.24 -0.60
C LEU A 260 -20.98 21.17 0.50
N ASP A 261 -19.96 21.11 1.35
CA ASP A 261 -19.92 20.23 2.53
C ASP A 261 -21.02 20.53 3.54
N THR A 262 -21.49 21.77 3.59
CA THR A 262 -22.59 22.21 4.45
C THR A 262 -23.20 23.53 3.98
N GLY A 263 -24.38 23.86 4.51
CA GLY A 263 -25.02 25.16 4.32
C GLY A 263 -25.40 25.47 2.88
N SER A 264 -25.46 26.77 2.58
CA SER A 264 -25.77 27.33 1.26
C SER A 264 -24.67 28.31 0.83
N ILE A 265 -24.66 28.63 -0.47
CA ILE A 265 -23.71 29.58 -1.03
C ILE A 265 -23.90 30.97 -0.41
N ALA A 266 -22.81 31.56 0.06
CA ALA A 266 -22.77 32.85 0.74
C ALA A 266 -22.01 33.87 -0.12
N ALA A 267 -22.37 35.15 0.05
CA ALA A 267 -21.73 36.26 -0.63
C ALA A 267 -20.31 36.51 -0.08
N SER A 268 -19.40 37.02 -0.92
CA SER A 268 -18.05 37.47 -0.55
C SER A 268 -17.22 36.43 0.24
N THR A 269 -17.41 35.15 -0.08
CA THR A 269 -16.93 34.00 0.69
C THR A 269 -15.87 33.21 -0.09
N SER A 270 -14.92 32.61 0.63
CA SER A 270 -13.92 31.71 0.08
C SER A 270 -14.33 30.25 0.28
N TYR A 271 -14.28 29.47 -0.80
CA TYR A 271 -14.61 28.05 -0.81
C TYR A 271 -13.39 27.27 -1.30
N PHE A 272 -12.77 26.53 -0.38
CA PHE A 272 -11.65 25.65 -0.65
C PHE A 272 -12.16 24.34 -1.25
N ALA A 273 -11.61 23.96 -2.39
CA ALA A 273 -11.90 22.70 -3.05
C ALA A 273 -10.95 21.62 -2.51
N TYR A 274 -11.52 20.50 -2.08
CA TYR A 274 -10.79 19.35 -1.59
C TYR A 274 -11.07 18.14 -2.48
N ALA A 275 -10.00 17.53 -2.98
CA ALA A 275 -10.09 16.21 -3.61
C ALA A 275 -10.44 15.18 -2.54
N ILE A 276 -11.47 14.39 -2.80
CA ILE A 276 -11.92 13.30 -1.94
C ILE A 276 -11.87 11.98 -2.71
N ARG A 277 -11.64 10.90 -1.98
CA ARG A 277 -11.55 9.55 -2.52
C ARG A 277 -12.59 8.67 -1.85
N LYS A 278 -13.39 7.97 -2.63
CA LYS A 278 -14.30 6.96 -2.07
C LYS A 278 -13.51 5.75 -1.55
N ASP A 279 -13.78 5.32 -0.33
CA ASP A 279 -12.97 4.31 0.34
C ASP A 279 -13.15 2.91 -0.26
N SER A 280 -14.31 2.61 -0.86
CA SER A 280 -14.63 1.28 -1.39
C SER A 280 -14.03 0.98 -2.77
N ASP A 281 -13.94 1.99 -3.64
CA ASP A 281 -13.55 1.83 -5.05
C ASP A 281 -12.48 2.83 -5.51
N LEU A 282 -11.98 3.66 -4.59
CA LEU A 282 -10.93 4.65 -4.82
C LEU A 282 -11.31 5.76 -5.83
N SER A 283 -12.59 5.89 -6.19
CA SER A 283 -13.05 6.90 -7.14
C SER A 283 -12.88 8.33 -6.62
N PHE A 284 -12.62 9.25 -7.56
CA PHE A 284 -12.43 10.68 -7.32
C PHE A 284 -13.76 11.43 -7.22
N ASP A 285 -13.85 12.35 -6.26
CA ASP A 285 -14.86 13.41 -6.23
C ASP A 285 -14.24 14.68 -5.62
N VAL A 286 -15.00 15.78 -5.59
CA VAL A 286 -14.59 17.04 -4.98
C VAL A 286 -15.67 17.56 -4.04
N VAL A 287 -15.23 18.04 -2.87
CA VAL A 287 -16.06 18.80 -1.94
C VAL A 287 -15.51 20.23 -1.80
N LEU A 288 -16.40 21.20 -1.71
CA LEU A 288 -16.13 22.61 -1.50
C LEU A 288 -16.52 22.96 -0.07
N SER A 289 -15.61 23.59 0.67
CA SER A 289 -15.80 23.95 2.07
C SER A 289 -15.37 25.38 2.34
N THR A 290 -15.99 26.04 3.30
CA THR A 290 -15.50 27.33 3.82
C THR A 290 -14.26 27.17 4.73
N SER A 291 -13.93 25.93 5.13
CA SER A 291 -12.74 25.65 5.92
C SER A 291 -11.46 25.69 5.10
N ALA A 292 -10.49 26.46 5.58
CA ALA A 292 -9.13 26.53 5.05
C ALA A 292 -8.26 25.31 5.39
N THR A 293 -8.73 24.41 6.26
CA THR A 293 -8.00 23.20 6.66
C THR A 293 -8.88 21.96 6.52
N ILE A 294 -8.25 20.81 6.26
CA ILE A 294 -8.94 19.51 6.15
C ILE A 294 -9.74 19.20 7.42
N GLY A 295 -9.17 19.47 8.61
CA GLY A 295 -9.83 19.18 9.88
C GLY A 295 -11.09 19.99 10.18
N GLY A 296 -11.33 21.08 9.44
CA GLY A 296 -12.54 21.89 9.56
C GLY A 296 -13.61 21.60 8.48
N VAL A 297 -13.35 20.71 7.53
CA VAL A 297 -14.34 20.31 6.51
C VAL A 297 -15.45 19.50 7.19
N ASN A 298 -16.72 19.82 6.90
CA ASN A 298 -17.84 19.08 7.46
C ASN A 298 -17.97 17.70 6.80
N ALA A 299 -17.70 16.64 7.56
CA ALA A 299 -17.69 15.28 7.04
C ALA A 299 -19.06 14.57 7.05
N THR A 300 -20.14 15.24 7.49
CA THR A 300 -21.47 14.60 7.65
C THR A 300 -21.97 13.97 6.34
N LEU A 301 -21.75 14.66 5.22
CA LEU A 301 -22.15 14.19 3.90
C LEU A 301 -21.09 13.28 3.24
N LEU A 302 -19.90 13.17 3.81
CA LEU A 302 -18.73 12.50 3.22
C LEU A 302 -18.50 11.10 3.80
N THR A 303 -19.54 10.45 4.31
CA THR A 303 -19.43 9.08 4.83
C THR A 303 -18.93 8.13 3.74
N GLY A 304 -17.86 7.38 4.01
CA GLY A 304 -17.20 6.50 3.05
C GLY A 304 -16.26 7.20 2.08
N TYR A 305 -15.87 8.46 2.37
CA TYR A 305 -14.87 9.20 1.63
C TYR A 305 -13.74 9.68 2.52
N THR A 306 -12.51 9.52 2.03
CA THR A 306 -11.31 10.13 2.59
C THR A 306 -11.04 11.48 1.93
N ILE A 307 -10.83 12.54 2.73
CA ILE A 307 -10.35 13.83 2.23
C ILE A 307 -8.84 13.75 1.98
N VAL A 308 -8.43 13.96 0.73
CA VAL A 308 -7.04 13.75 0.31
C VAL A 308 -6.23 15.03 0.45
N LYS A 309 -6.64 16.11 -0.22
CA LYS A 309 -5.84 17.34 -0.30
C LYS A 309 -6.69 18.53 -0.76
N CYS A 310 -6.38 19.74 -0.26
CA CYS A 310 -6.90 20.96 -0.87
C CYS A 310 -6.26 21.12 -2.26
N ILE A 311 -7.08 21.29 -3.29
CA ILE A 311 -6.63 21.37 -4.69
C ILE A 311 -6.80 22.77 -5.29
N GLY A 312 -7.49 23.67 -4.60
CA GLY A 312 -7.69 25.04 -5.04
C GLY A 312 -8.73 25.77 -4.21
N VAL A 313 -9.07 26.98 -4.65
CA VAL A 313 -10.05 27.84 -3.98
C VAL A 313 -10.88 28.62 -5.00
N VAL A 314 -12.13 28.88 -4.66
CA VAL A 314 -13.10 29.65 -5.45
C VAL A 314 -13.69 30.73 -4.57
N LEU A 315 -13.84 31.95 -5.09
CA LEU A 315 -14.40 33.07 -4.33
C LEU A 315 -15.72 33.52 -4.94
N THR A 316 -16.65 33.90 -4.09
CA THR A 316 -17.91 34.52 -4.49
C THR A 316 -17.86 36.04 -4.40
N ASP A 317 -18.72 36.71 -5.17
CA ASP A 317 -18.94 38.16 -5.10
C ASP A 317 -20.05 38.53 -4.11
N GLY A 318 -20.41 39.83 -4.06
CA GLY A 318 -21.48 40.35 -3.19
C GLY A 318 -22.87 39.79 -3.50
N SER A 319 -23.06 39.15 -4.65
CA SER A 319 -24.30 38.53 -5.11
C SER A 319 -24.25 37.00 -5.07
N SER A 320 -23.26 36.42 -4.37
CA SER A 320 -23.02 34.98 -4.30
C SER A 320 -22.70 34.31 -5.64
N ASN A 321 -22.30 35.06 -6.67
CA ASN A 321 -21.82 34.47 -7.91
C ASN A 321 -20.34 34.12 -7.78
N ILE A 322 -19.92 33.03 -8.39
CA ILE A 322 -18.49 32.71 -8.53
C ILE A 322 -17.81 33.81 -9.34
N ARG A 323 -16.74 34.38 -8.77
CA ARG A 323 -15.89 35.35 -9.48
C ARG A 323 -15.15 34.64 -10.60
N GLN A 324 -15.06 35.28 -11.76
CA GLN A 324 -14.39 34.70 -12.91
C GLN A 324 -12.87 34.80 -12.77
N PHE A 325 -12.18 33.68 -12.95
CA PHE A 325 -10.73 33.57 -12.82
C PHE A 325 -10.13 32.68 -13.91
N ILE A 326 -8.84 32.88 -14.13
CA ILE A 326 -7.97 32.04 -14.93
C ILE A 326 -6.95 31.45 -13.97
N MET A 327 -6.89 30.12 -13.91
CA MET A 327 -5.90 29.42 -13.10
C MET A 327 -4.72 29.03 -13.97
N TYR A 328 -3.53 29.47 -13.58
CA TYR A 328 -2.27 29.11 -14.21
C TYR A 328 -1.61 27.94 -13.46
N PRO A 329 -0.63 27.28 -14.08
CA PRO A 329 0.24 26.35 -13.38
C PRO A 329 0.88 27.02 -12.13
N ARG A 330 1.34 26.21 -11.16
CA ARG A 330 1.86 26.63 -9.85
C ARG A 330 0.90 27.48 -9.03
N ASP A 331 -0.41 27.22 -9.07
CA ASP A 331 -1.36 27.81 -8.11
C ASP A 331 -1.55 29.34 -8.19
N PHE A 332 -1.24 29.94 -9.34
CA PHE A 332 -1.52 31.36 -9.59
C PHE A 332 -2.92 31.54 -10.15
N TYR A 333 -3.72 32.37 -9.50
CA TYR A 333 -5.05 32.78 -9.92
C TYR A 333 -4.99 34.21 -10.46
N GLN A 334 -5.52 34.41 -11.66
CA GLN A 334 -5.73 35.74 -12.23
C GLN A 334 -7.22 36.01 -12.34
N TRP A 335 -7.69 37.16 -11.87
CA TRP A 335 -9.07 37.57 -12.08
C TRP A 335 -9.27 37.91 -13.56
N ALA A 336 -10.39 37.46 -14.14
CA ALA A 336 -10.71 37.77 -15.54
C ALA A 336 -10.85 39.29 -15.75
N THR A 337 -11.43 39.98 -14.77
CA THR A 337 -11.46 41.44 -14.67
C THR A 337 -10.80 41.85 -13.36
N PRO A 338 -9.78 42.73 -13.36
CA PRO A 338 -9.15 43.21 -12.13
C PRO A 338 -10.18 43.75 -11.14
N ILE A 339 -10.06 43.32 -9.88
CA ILE A 339 -11.01 43.71 -8.84
C ILE A 339 -10.57 45.04 -8.26
N ARG A 340 -11.44 46.04 -8.34
CA ARG A 340 -11.24 47.35 -7.70
C ARG A 340 -11.59 47.25 -6.23
N GLU A 341 -10.57 47.11 -5.38
CA GLU A 341 -10.74 46.99 -3.92
C GLU A 341 -11.04 48.34 -3.27
N ALA A 342 -10.39 49.40 -3.76
CA ALA A 342 -10.49 50.73 -3.19
C ALA A 342 -10.50 51.81 -4.26
N THR A 343 -11.30 52.85 -4.03
CA THR A 343 -11.35 54.04 -4.88
C THR A 343 -11.33 55.28 -4.03
N ASN A 344 -10.31 56.12 -4.23
CA ASN A 344 -10.16 57.39 -3.55
C ASN A 344 -10.23 57.24 -2.02
N VAL A 345 -9.63 56.18 -1.47
CA VAL A 345 -9.62 55.94 -0.02
C VAL A 345 -8.54 56.82 0.61
N PRO A 346 -8.84 57.53 1.72
CA PRO A 346 -7.85 58.33 2.42
C PRO A 346 -6.64 57.49 2.87
N ILE A 347 -5.44 58.00 2.63
CA ILE A 347 -4.19 57.43 3.10
C ILE A 347 -3.36 58.52 3.79
N SER A 348 -2.57 58.15 4.79
CA SER A 348 -1.78 59.09 5.59
C SER A 348 -0.48 58.46 6.08
N THR A 349 0.27 59.21 6.88
CA THR A 349 1.45 58.74 7.61
C THR A 349 1.13 57.70 8.69
N ALA A 350 -0.14 57.54 9.06
CA ALA A 350 -0.59 56.43 9.89
C ALA A 350 -0.90 55.20 9.04
N SER A 351 -0.19 54.09 9.30
CA SER A 351 -0.45 52.79 8.68
C SER A 351 -1.86 52.27 9.01
N ALA A 352 -2.59 51.81 8.00
CA ALA A 352 -3.90 51.19 8.15
C ALA A 352 -3.98 49.82 7.44
N LEU A 353 -5.00 49.02 7.75
CA LEU A 353 -5.27 47.73 7.11
C LEU A 353 -6.46 47.85 6.16
N MET A 354 -6.38 47.16 5.01
CA MET A 354 -7.44 47.10 4.02
C MET A 354 -7.66 45.64 3.62
N ALA A 355 -8.90 45.17 3.72
CA ALA A 355 -9.28 43.86 3.18
C ALA A 355 -9.32 43.94 1.65
N ILE A 356 -8.80 42.90 1.00
CA ILE A 356 -8.79 42.74 -0.46
C ILE A 356 -9.38 41.37 -0.85
N THR A 357 -9.70 41.19 -2.12
CA THR A 357 -10.38 40.01 -2.63
C THR A 357 -9.38 38.90 -2.96
N VAL A 358 -8.95 38.20 -1.92
CA VAL A 358 -8.13 36.97 -1.95
C VAL A 358 -8.72 35.92 -0.99
N PRO A 359 -8.22 34.67 -0.92
CA PRO A 359 -8.76 33.65 -0.01
C PRO A 359 -8.71 34.05 1.47
N ASN A 360 -9.84 33.89 2.18
CA ASN A 360 -9.93 34.11 3.63
C ASN A 360 -9.47 32.87 4.42
N GLY A 361 -8.87 33.07 5.59
CA GLY A 361 -8.39 31.99 6.45
C GLY A 361 -6.97 31.51 6.14
N VAL A 362 -6.35 31.99 5.07
CA VAL A 362 -4.97 31.67 4.66
C VAL A 362 -4.21 32.93 4.26
N LYS A 363 -2.89 32.90 4.32
CA LYS A 363 -2.07 33.93 3.65
C LYS A 363 -2.09 33.65 2.14
N ALA A 364 -2.26 34.70 1.35
CA ALA A 364 -2.12 34.65 -0.10
C ALA A 364 -1.21 35.79 -0.55
N GLU A 365 -0.44 35.58 -1.63
CA GLU A 365 0.33 36.66 -2.23
C GLU A 365 -0.52 37.33 -3.31
N ALA A 366 -0.96 38.55 -3.06
CA ALA A 366 -1.83 39.29 -3.96
C ALA A 366 -1.01 40.08 -4.97
N ARG A 367 -1.38 40.01 -6.26
CA ARG A 367 -0.80 40.84 -7.31
C ARG A 367 -1.61 42.12 -7.44
N LEU A 368 -1.00 43.24 -7.08
CA LEU A 368 -1.69 44.51 -6.92
C LEU A 368 -1.30 45.53 -7.99
N ARG A 369 -2.29 46.34 -8.40
CA ARG A 369 -2.06 47.63 -9.06
C ARG A 369 -2.51 48.74 -8.13
N LEU A 370 -1.74 49.81 -8.13
CA LEU A 370 -1.87 50.90 -7.19
C LEU A 370 -1.86 52.22 -7.93
N MET A 371 -2.68 53.16 -7.46
CA MET A 371 -2.60 54.56 -7.84
C MET A 371 -2.70 55.41 -6.58
N PHE A 372 -1.89 56.46 -6.52
CA PHE A 372 -1.78 57.36 -5.38
C PHE A 372 -1.83 58.81 -5.86
N SER A 373 -2.48 59.67 -5.09
CA SER A 373 -2.46 61.12 -5.29
C SER A 373 -2.32 61.83 -3.95
N SER A 374 -1.59 62.94 -3.92
CA SER A 374 -1.43 63.78 -2.73
C SER A 374 -1.16 65.22 -3.15
N SER A 375 -1.56 66.19 -2.32
CA SER A 375 -1.16 67.59 -2.50
C SER A 375 0.31 67.84 -2.14
N ALA A 376 0.96 66.92 -1.42
CA ALA A 376 2.38 66.99 -1.08
C ALA A 376 3.23 66.38 -2.20
N THR A 377 4.21 67.14 -2.70
CA THR A 377 5.18 66.67 -3.69
C THR A 377 6.28 65.82 -3.06
N THR A 378 6.94 65.01 -3.90
CA THR A 378 8.05 64.11 -3.57
C THR A 378 7.70 63.00 -2.56
N ASN A 379 6.41 62.75 -2.34
CA ASN A 379 5.93 61.71 -1.44
C ASN A 379 5.44 60.44 -2.18
N SER A 380 5.62 59.26 -1.59
CA SER A 380 5.18 57.95 -2.11
C SER A 380 4.12 57.29 -1.21
N ALA A 381 3.53 56.21 -1.73
CA ALA A 381 2.71 55.29 -0.96
C ALA A 381 3.34 53.89 -0.95
N LEU A 382 3.08 53.16 0.13
CA LEU A 382 3.53 51.80 0.35
C LEU A 382 2.33 50.94 0.73
N VAL A 383 2.15 49.84 0.01
CA VAL A 383 1.27 48.73 0.37
C VAL A 383 2.12 47.50 0.63
N HIS A 384 2.01 46.87 1.80
CA HIS A 384 2.93 45.82 2.23
C HIS A 384 2.28 44.75 3.12
N ASP A 385 3.02 43.66 3.35
CA ASP A 385 2.58 42.54 4.20
C ASP A 385 2.35 43.03 5.64
N PRO A 386 1.13 42.88 6.20
CA PRO A 386 0.84 43.22 7.59
C PRO A 386 1.79 42.59 8.61
N ALA A 387 2.39 41.43 8.31
CA ALA A 387 3.34 40.74 9.17
C ALA A 387 4.66 41.52 9.40
N LYS A 388 4.98 42.49 8.52
CA LYS A 388 6.14 43.39 8.71
C LYS A 388 5.87 44.48 9.75
N GLY A 389 4.67 44.55 10.32
CA GLY A 389 4.28 45.61 11.24
C GLY A 389 4.06 46.96 10.54
N THR A 390 4.10 48.04 11.33
CA THR A 390 3.99 49.42 10.82
C THR A 390 5.28 49.84 10.15
N LEU A 391 5.18 50.33 8.90
CA LEU A 391 6.29 50.93 8.17
C LEU A 391 5.97 52.39 7.86
N ILE A 392 6.98 53.14 7.45
CA ILE A 392 6.86 54.54 7.01
C ILE A 392 7.17 54.57 5.51
N ALA A 393 6.29 55.19 4.74
CA ALA A 393 6.46 55.36 3.30
C ALA A 393 7.29 56.61 3.00
N GLY A 394 8.25 56.48 2.08
CA GLY A 394 9.11 57.57 1.65
C GLY A 394 10.40 57.07 1.01
N GLY A 395 10.99 57.84 0.09
CA GLY A 395 12.21 57.47 -0.62
C GLY A 395 13.45 57.29 0.27
N ASN A 396 13.48 57.99 1.41
CA ASN A 396 14.52 57.85 2.44
C ASN A 396 14.12 56.93 3.60
N ASP A 397 12.89 56.42 3.60
CA ASP A 397 12.32 55.57 4.66
C ASP A 397 12.28 54.09 4.21
N SER A 398 11.15 53.39 4.40
CA SER A 398 10.99 52.00 3.95
C SER A 398 10.63 51.88 2.46
N GLY A 399 10.74 52.96 1.69
CA GLY A 399 10.42 53.02 0.27
C GLY A 399 8.92 53.13 -0.03
N GLY A 400 8.56 52.84 -1.27
CA GLY A 400 7.17 52.79 -1.75
C GLY A 400 7.07 51.87 -2.96
N ASN A 401 5.92 51.23 -3.14
CA ASN A 401 5.58 50.48 -4.35
C ASN A 401 4.62 51.25 -5.27
N VAL A 402 4.40 52.53 -4.97
CA VAL A 402 3.76 53.52 -5.84
C VAL A 402 4.75 54.66 -6.05
N GLY A 403 4.86 55.15 -7.28
CA GLY A 403 5.76 56.25 -7.61
C GLY A 403 5.54 57.51 -6.73
N THR A 404 6.52 58.40 -6.76
CA THR A 404 6.43 59.67 -6.02
C THR A 404 5.56 60.69 -6.75
N ILE A 405 4.79 61.49 -6.01
CA ILE A 405 4.04 62.63 -6.56
C ILE A 405 5.01 63.75 -6.95
N GLN A 406 5.21 64.01 -8.24
CA GLN A 406 6.12 65.07 -8.70
C GLN A 406 5.43 66.43 -8.84
N VAL A 407 4.13 66.43 -9.11
CA VAL A 407 3.28 67.63 -9.20
C VAL A 407 2.15 67.48 -8.19
N ALA A 408 1.89 68.51 -7.39
CA ALA A 408 0.83 68.48 -6.37
C ALA A 408 -0.51 68.07 -6.98
N SER A 409 -1.21 67.15 -6.31
CA SER A 409 -2.46 66.52 -6.76
C SER A 409 -2.36 65.73 -8.08
N GLY A 410 -1.14 65.48 -8.57
CA GLY A 410 -0.89 64.54 -9.66
C GLY A 410 -1.19 63.09 -9.25
N PHE A 411 -1.10 62.18 -10.21
CA PHE A 411 -1.26 60.75 -9.98
C PHE A 411 0.09 60.05 -10.16
N ALA A 412 0.43 59.20 -9.20
CA ALA A 412 1.48 58.21 -9.35
C ALA A 412 0.86 56.83 -9.40
N VAL A 413 1.40 55.96 -10.26
CA VAL A 413 0.99 54.57 -10.40
C VAL A 413 2.10 53.64 -9.93
N GLY A 414 1.72 52.42 -9.57
CA GLY A 414 2.63 51.38 -9.16
C GLY A 414 1.92 50.06 -8.98
N GLY A 415 2.57 49.13 -8.30
CA GLY A 415 2.06 47.78 -8.11
C GLY A 415 3.13 46.86 -7.55
N GLY A 416 2.76 45.61 -7.37
CA GLY A 416 3.66 44.58 -6.89
C GLY A 416 2.90 43.45 -6.21
N ASP A 417 3.67 42.44 -5.82
CA ASP A 417 3.16 41.26 -5.13
C ASP A 417 3.28 41.48 -3.61
N VAL A 418 2.17 41.32 -2.90
CA VAL A 418 2.07 41.61 -1.47
C VAL A 418 1.34 40.47 -0.76
N TRP A 419 2.02 39.86 0.21
CA TRP A 419 1.40 38.87 1.09
C TRP A 419 0.33 39.49 1.98
N THR A 420 -0.84 38.84 2.05
CA THR A 420 -1.90 39.19 3.00
C THR A 420 -1.73 38.48 4.33
N ASN A 421 -2.38 38.99 5.37
CA ASN A 421 -2.68 38.18 6.55
C ASN A 421 -3.85 37.20 6.26
N THR A 422 -4.17 36.34 7.23
CA THR A 422 -5.25 35.35 7.13
C THR A 422 -6.66 35.96 7.11
N SER A 423 -6.80 37.25 7.38
CA SER A 423 -8.05 38.01 7.25
C SER A 423 -8.18 38.72 5.91
N ARG A 424 -7.35 38.36 4.92
CA ARG A 424 -7.30 38.96 3.57
C ARG A 424 -6.89 40.42 3.55
N GLN A 425 -6.10 40.86 4.52
CA GLN A 425 -5.71 42.27 4.62
C GLN A 425 -4.30 42.50 4.13
N VAL A 426 -4.10 43.65 3.49
CA VAL A 426 -2.80 44.30 3.27
C VAL A 426 -2.70 45.54 4.15
N ARG A 427 -1.48 45.99 4.42
CA ARG A 427 -1.23 47.24 5.15
C ARG A 427 -0.85 48.33 4.16
N TYR A 428 -1.34 49.55 4.37
CA TYR A 428 -1.03 50.69 3.51
C TYR A 428 -0.69 51.95 4.33
N VAL A 429 0.25 52.75 3.82
CA VAL A 429 0.76 53.99 4.43
C VAL A 429 1.35 54.90 3.34
N SER A 430 1.33 56.21 3.55
CA SER A 430 1.99 57.21 2.68
C SER A 430 2.79 58.19 3.52
N GLY A 431 3.83 58.82 2.98
CA GLY A 431 4.60 59.82 3.73
C GLY A 431 3.88 61.18 3.91
N ALA A 432 2.67 61.32 3.38
CA ALA A 432 1.78 62.48 3.54
C ALA A 432 0.33 62.10 3.22
N GLY A 433 -0.63 62.91 3.69
CA GLY A 433 -2.06 62.71 3.42
C GLY A 433 -2.39 62.70 1.92
N GLY A 434 -3.29 61.80 1.49
CA GLY A 434 -3.69 61.68 0.09
C GLY A 434 -4.79 60.66 -0.14
N SER A 435 -4.90 60.19 -1.37
CA SER A 435 -5.89 59.22 -1.83
C SER A 435 -5.23 58.01 -2.49
N LEU A 436 -5.70 56.81 -2.13
CA LEU A 436 -5.28 55.53 -2.68
C LEU A 436 -6.40 54.90 -3.52
N TRP A 437 -6.01 54.34 -4.66
CA TRP A 437 -6.81 53.38 -5.42
C TRP A 437 -6.01 52.08 -5.51
N LEU A 438 -6.70 50.97 -5.31
CA LEU A 438 -6.09 49.65 -5.26
C LEU A 438 -6.93 48.68 -6.08
N TRP A 439 -6.26 47.92 -6.94
CA TRP A 439 -6.84 46.80 -7.66
C TRP A 439 -6.06 45.53 -7.39
N THR A 440 -6.77 44.41 -7.32
CA THR A 440 -6.20 43.07 -7.29
C THR A 440 -6.34 42.46 -8.68
N ASP A 441 -5.21 42.16 -9.33
CA ASP A 441 -5.18 41.42 -10.60
C ASP A 441 -5.35 39.92 -10.38
N GLY A 442 -4.91 39.42 -9.23
CA GLY A 442 -4.88 37.99 -8.93
C GLY A 442 -4.18 37.70 -7.61
N PHE A 443 -3.99 36.41 -7.32
CA PHE A 443 -3.28 35.97 -6.14
C PHE A 443 -2.63 34.59 -6.33
N TYR A 444 -1.62 34.31 -5.53
CA TYR A 444 -1.02 32.98 -5.38
C TYR A 444 -1.57 32.29 -4.14
N PHE A 445 -2.07 31.06 -4.30
CA PHE A 445 -2.58 30.23 -3.20
C PHE A 445 -1.93 28.83 -3.22
N PRO A 446 -0.83 28.59 -2.47
CA PRO A 446 -0.07 27.36 -2.59
C PRO A 446 -0.84 26.14 -2.09
N CYS A 447 -1.35 25.32 -3.00
CA CYS A 447 -1.87 23.99 -2.69
C CYS A 447 -0.84 22.90 -2.99
N GLY A 448 0.25 23.24 -3.69
CA GLY A 448 1.38 22.35 -3.97
C GLY A 448 1.27 21.68 -5.34
N ARG A 449 0.74 22.39 -6.34
CA ARG A 449 0.72 21.92 -7.73
C ARG A 449 2.09 22.07 -8.37
N THR A 450 2.59 20.96 -8.90
CA THR A 450 3.93 20.85 -9.50
C THR A 450 3.82 20.88 -11.03
N ALA A 451 3.55 22.06 -11.58
CA ALA A 451 3.80 22.39 -12.99
C ALA A 451 3.92 23.90 -13.07
#